data_AF-A0A318MWH1-F1
#
_entry.id   AF-A0A318MWH1-F1
#
_cell.length_a   1.000
_cell.length_b   1.000
_cell.length_c   1.000
_cell.angle_alpha   90.00
_cell.angle_beta   90.00
_cell.angle_gamma   90.00
#
_symmetry.space_group_name_H-M   'P 1'
#
loop_
_entity.id
_entity.type
_entity.pdbx_description
1 polymer ?
#
loop_
_entity_poly.entity_id
_entity_poly.type
_entity_poly.pdbx_seq_one_letter_code
_entity_poly.pdbx_strand_id
1 'polypeptide(L)'
;MKRKLYRSLYHHEHWFAEWWSATLLLSAGIYVIIIPENEIFHPFFIQDYLKIISNQVWYSLFIFIGFVQFAVLSYESLLGRVTAAFFASTLIIWETLNNFVYGSQSHFCLFAWGIFALINLYALARILSGVERVYEYNL
;
A
#
# COMPACT_ATOMS: atom_id res chain seq x y z
N MET A 1 -8.49 -26.42 -19.38
CA MET A 1 -9.45 -25.29 -19.45
C MET A 1 -9.81 -24.72 -18.08
N LYS A 2 -10.46 -25.47 -17.17
CA LYS A 2 -10.87 -24.97 -15.83
C LYS A 2 -9.73 -24.36 -14.98
N ARG A 3 -8.54 -24.97 -14.97
CA ARG A 3 -7.36 -24.46 -14.23
C ARG A 3 -6.81 -23.13 -14.79
N LYS A 4 -6.87 -22.90 -16.11
CA LYS A 4 -6.44 -21.63 -16.73
C LYS A 4 -7.43 -20.50 -16.39
N LEU A 5 -8.74 -20.78 -16.48
CA LEU A 5 -9.80 -19.84 -16.11
C LEU A 5 -9.68 -19.39 -14.64
N TYR A 6 -9.49 -20.34 -13.72
CA TYR A 6 -9.32 -20.04 -12.29
C TYR A 6 -8.09 -19.17 -12.00
N ARG A 7 -6.95 -19.45 -12.65
CA ARG A 7 -5.73 -18.62 -12.51
C ARG A 7 -5.92 -17.21 -13.04
N SER A 8 -6.61 -17.06 -14.17
CA SER A 8 -6.91 -15.75 -14.76
C SER A 8 -7.83 -14.91 -13.86
N LEU A 9 -8.89 -15.52 -13.31
CA LEU A 9 -9.78 -14.85 -12.35
C LEU A 9 -9.03 -14.41 -11.07
N TYR A 10 -8.24 -15.31 -10.47
CA TYR A 10 -7.42 -14.99 -9.29
C TYR A 10 -6.37 -13.90 -9.53
N HIS A 11 -5.82 -13.84 -10.74
CA HIS A 11 -4.88 -12.80 -11.11
C HIS A 11 -5.60 -11.44 -11.23
N HIS A 12 -6.79 -11.42 -11.83
CA HIS A 12 -7.61 -10.22 -11.96
C HIS A 12 -8.10 -9.66 -10.62
N GLU A 13 -8.53 -10.53 -9.70
CA GLU A 13 -8.97 -10.12 -8.34
C GLU A 13 -7.83 -9.47 -7.54
N HIS A 14 -6.62 -10.02 -7.63
CA HIS A 14 -5.48 -9.47 -6.91
C HIS A 14 -4.96 -8.17 -7.52
N TRP A 15 -4.96 -8.07 -8.84
CA TRP A 15 -4.67 -6.83 -9.54
C TRP A 15 -5.60 -5.70 -9.10
N PHE A 16 -6.89 -6.02 -8.98
CA PHE A 16 -7.90 -5.07 -8.51
C PHE A 16 -7.70 -4.68 -7.04
N ALA A 17 -7.28 -5.62 -6.18
CA ALA A 17 -6.97 -5.32 -4.78
C ALA A 17 -5.74 -4.39 -4.65
N GLU A 18 -4.70 -4.61 -5.44
CA GLU A 18 -3.52 -3.71 -5.51
C GLU A 18 -3.90 -2.31 -6.03
N TRP A 19 -4.85 -2.23 -6.96
CA TRP A 19 -5.38 -0.95 -7.45
C TRP A 19 -6.08 -0.16 -6.33
N TRP A 20 -6.90 -0.81 -5.51
CA TRP A 20 -7.52 -0.16 -4.34
C TRP A 20 -6.51 0.28 -3.29
N SER A 21 -5.43 -0.49 -3.10
CA SER A 21 -4.31 -0.07 -2.25
C SER A 21 -3.69 1.23 -2.76
N ALA A 22 -3.46 1.34 -4.07
CA ALA A 22 -2.94 2.57 -4.66
C ALA A 22 -3.89 3.75 -4.44
N THR A 23 -5.20 3.56 -4.60
CA THR A 23 -6.23 4.58 -4.29
C THR A 23 -6.18 5.02 -2.83
N LEU A 24 -6.06 4.07 -1.89
CA LEU A 24 -5.94 4.36 -0.46
C LEU A 24 -4.72 5.25 -0.19
N LEU A 25 -3.54 4.86 -0.69
CA LEU A 25 -2.29 5.62 -0.52
C LEU A 25 -2.42 7.06 -1.04
N LEU A 26 -2.96 7.25 -2.25
CA LEU A 26 -3.20 8.58 -2.81
C LEU A 26 -4.16 9.39 -1.94
N SER A 27 -5.31 8.80 -1.59
CA SER A 27 -6.35 9.50 -0.84
C SER A 27 -5.89 9.92 0.55
N ALA A 28 -5.18 9.05 1.27
CA ALA A 28 -4.63 9.34 2.58
C ALA A 28 -3.56 10.44 2.50
N GLY A 29 -2.67 10.36 1.52
CA GLY A 29 -1.66 11.39 1.32
C GLY A 29 -2.26 12.76 1.01
N ILE A 30 -3.23 12.81 0.09
CA ILE A 30 -3.94 14.05 -0.28
C ILE A 30 -4.72 14.61 0.92
N TYR A 31 -5.43 13.76 1.64
CA TYR A 31 -6.25 14.15 2.80
C TYR A 31 -5.41 14.87 3.86
N VAL A 32 -4.22 14.35 4.18
CA VAL A 32 -3.35 14.95 5.20
C VAL A 32 -2.68 16.24 4.71
N ILE A 33 -2.39 16.38 3.42
CA ILE A 33 -1.83 17.62 2.88
C ILE A 33 -2.86 18.75 2.87
N ILE A 34 -4.14 18.45 2.64
CA ILE A 34 -5.20 19.46 2.51
C ILE A 34 -5.72 19.93 3.86
N ILE A 35 -5.75 19.07 4.89
CA ILE A 35 -6.33 19.42 6.18
C ILE A 35 -5.31 20.15 7.06
N PRO A 36 -5.65 21.34 7.59
CA PRO A 36 -4.75 22.12 8.43
C PRO A 36 -4.40 21.37 9.74
N GLU A 37 -3.15 21.52 10.18
CA GLU A 37 -2.50 20.81 11.30
C GLU A 37 -3.19 20.94 12.68
N ASN A 38 -4.28 21.72 12.79
CA ASN A 38 -4.80 22.20 14.07
C ASN A 38 -5.84 21.32 14.78
N GLU A 39 -6.31 20.19 14.23
CA GLU A 39 -7.37 19.43 14.94
C GLU A 39 -7.16 17.92 15.17
N ILE A 40 -6.25 17.20 14.50
CA ILE A 40 -6.34 15.72 14.55
C ILE A 40 -5.02 14.93 14.69
N PHE A 41 -3.84 15.51 14.45
CA PHE A 41 -2.59 14.72 14.45
C PHE A 41 -1.80 14.82 15.76
N HIS A 42 -2.17 13.95 16.70
CA HIS A 42 -1.34 13.59 17.83
C HIS A 42 -0.07 12.84 17.39
N PRO A 43 1.01 12.89 18.18
CA PRO A 43 2.37 12.67 17.71
C PRO A 43 2.65 11.25 17.22
N PHE A 44 3.36 11.15 16.10
CA PHE A 44 3.91 9.92 15.55
C PHE A 44 4.92 9.23 16.51
N PHE A 45 5.23 7.94 16.27
CA PHE A 45 6.37 7.19 16.87
C PHE A 45 7.73 7.89 16.75
N ILE A 46 7.73 8.89 15.90
CA ILE A 46 8.80 9.72 15.42
C ILE A 46 9.14 10.89 16.36
N GLN A 47 8.33 11.23 17.38
CA GLN A 47 8.63 12.41 18.21
C GLN A 47 10.04 12.37 18.84
N ASP A 48 10.58 11.17 19.10
CA ASP A 48 11.95 11.01 19.58
C ASP A 48 12.95 10.48 18.52
N TYR A 49 12.53 9.73 17.50
CA TYR A 49 13.47 9.11 16.53
C TYR A 49 13.60 9.85 15.19
N LEU A 50 12.65 10.72 14.82
CA LEU A 50 12.54 11.28 13.47
C LEU A 50 12.04 12.74 13.49
N LYS A 51 12.60 13.61 14.34
CA LYS A 51 12.57 15.08 14.13
C LYS A 51 13.14 15.53 12.75
N ILE A 52 13.44 14.60 11.85
CA ILE A 52 14.13 14.79 10.58
C ILE A 52 13.15 14.92 9.41
N ILE A 53 11.93 14.36 9.48
CA ILE A 53 10.99 14.34 8.33
C ILE A 53 9.63 14.92 8.77
N SER A 54 9.17 15.97 8.08
CA SER A 54 7.85 16.56 8.34
C SER A 54 6.72 15.64 7.87
N ASN A 55 5.54 15.75 8.50
CA ASN A 55 4.35 14.98 8.11
C ASN A 55 4.03 15.16 6.62
N GLN A 56 4.20 16.37 6.10
CA GLN A 56 3.99 16.66 4.67
C GLN A 56 4.92 15.84 3.76
N VAL A 57 6.20 15.71 4.13
CA VAL A 57 7.15 14.88 3.37
C VAL A 57 6.77 13.40 3.48
N TRP A 58 6.37 12.95 4.67
CA TRP A 58 5.94 11.57 4.89
C TRP A 58 4.72 11.20 4.03
N TYR A 59 3.65 11.99 4.07
CA TYR A 59 2.45 11.74 3.27
C TYR A 59 2.65 12.03 1.77
N SER A 60 3.65 12.83 1.39
CA SER A 60 4.08 12.94 -0.01
C SER A 60 4.64 11.61 -0.54
N LEU A 61 5.29 10.80 0.30
CA LEU A 61 5.73 9.45 -0.08
C LEU A 61 4.54 8.52 -0.33
N PHE A 62 3.43 8.66 0.41
CA PHE A 62 2.20 7.90 0.16
C PHE A 62 1.65 8.21 -1.23
N ILE A 63 1.57 9.50 -1.57
CA ILE A 63 1.12 9.93 -2.90
C ILE A 63 2.05 9.37 -3.98
N PHE A 64 3.36 9.52 -3.81
CA PHE A 64 4.34 9.05 -4.78
C PHE A 64 4.24 7.54 -5.02
N ILE A 65 4.22 6.74 -3.95
CA ILE A 65 4.12 5.27 -4.06
C ILE A 65 2.76 4.86 -4.62
N GLY A 66 1.66 5.54 -4.28
CA GLY A 66 0.36 5.31 -4.90
C GLY A 66 0.40 5.50 -6.42
N PHE A 67 1.03 6.58 -6.91
CA PHE A 67 1.22 6.80 -8.35
C PHE A 67 2.12 5.75 -9.00
N VAL A 68 3.23 5.39 -8.36
CA VAL A 68 4.12 4.33 -8.86
C VAL A 68 3.35 3.00 -8.97
N GLN A 69 2.55 2.65 -7.97
CA GLN A 69 1.74 1.44 -7.98
C GLN A 69 0.71 1.46 -9.13
N PHE A 70 0.02 2.58 -9.36
CA PHE A 70 -0.86 2.72 -10.54
C PHE A 70 -0.13 2.56 -11.87
N ALA A 71 1.02 3.23 -12.04
CA ALA A 71 1.77 3.18 -13.27
C ALA A 71 2.23 1.75 -13.58
N VAL A 72 2.80 1.08 -12.58
CA VAL A 72 3.28 -0.29 -12.68
C VAL A 72 2.14 -1.28 -12.97
N LEU A 73 0.99 -1.11 -12.33
CA LEU A 73 -0.23 -1.90 -12.61
C LEU A 73 -0.83 -1.60 -13.99
N SER A 74 -0.42 -0.53 -14.67
CA SER A 74 -0.84 -0.23 -16.05
C SER A 74 0.14 -0.77 -17.08
N TYR A 75 1.44 -0.77 -16.76
CA TYR A 75 2.52 -1.28 -17.62
C TYR A 75 2.82 -2.77 -17.42
N GLU A 76 2.09 -3.45 -16.54
CA GLU A 76 2.23 -4.88 -16.23
C GLU A 76 3.66 -5.32 -15.86
N SER A 77 4.47 -4.39 -15.33
CA SER A 77 5.89 -4.67 -15.04
C SER A 77 6.05 -5.48 -13.75
N LEU A 78 6.45 -6.75 -13.85
CA LEU A 78 6.63 -7.63 -12.69
C LEU A 78 7.66 -7.09 -11.69
N LEU A 79 8.80 -6.56 -12.17
CA LEU A 79 9.82 -5.98 -11.30
C LEU A 79 9.32 -4.68 -10.64
N GLY A 80 8.58 -3.87 -11.40
CA GLY A 80 7.89 -2.70 -10.83
C GLY A 80 6.86 -3.08 -9.77
N ARG A 81 6.12 -4.19 -9.96
CA ARG A 81 5.11 -4.64 -9.00
C ARG A 81 5.75 -5.07 -7.69
N VAL A 82 6.90 -5.73 -7.74
CA VAL A 82 7.69 -6.07 -6.53
C VAL A 82 8.06 -4.81 -5.76
N THR A 83 8.65 -3.83 -6.44
CA THR A 83 9.12 -2.61 -5.76
C THR A 83 7.95 -1.80 -5.21
N ALA A 84 6.90 -1.60 -6.01
CA ALA A 84 5.69 -0.90 -5.59
C ALA A 84 5.01 -1.58 -4.39
N ALA A 85 4.80 -2.91 -4.44
CA ALA A 85 4.17 -3.66 -3.35
C ALA A 85 5.03 -3.64 -2.07
N PHE A 86 6.36 -3.71 -2.19
CA PHE A 86 7.26 -3.60 -1.05
C PHE A 86 7.17 -2.23 -0.36
N PHE A 87 7.24 -1.14 -1.12
CA PHE A 87 7.14 0.20 -0.53
C PHE A 87 5.74 0.50 0.00
N ALA A 88 4.68 0.09 -0.72
CA ALA A 88 3.30 0.25 -0.27
C ALA A 88 3.04 -0.49 1.04
N SER A 89 3.41 -1.77 1.14
CA SER A 89 3.29 -2.53 2.39
C SER A 89 4.08 -1.89 3.53
N THR A 90 5.32 -1.44 3.27
CA THR A 90 6.16 -0.79 4.29
C THR A 90 5.51 0.47 4.85
N LEU A 91 5.03 1.37 3.99
CA LEU A 91 4.36 2.61 4.40
C LEU A 91 3.07 2.32 5.17
N ILE A 92 2.27 1.36 4.70
CA ILE A 92 1.00 1.02 5.34
C ILE A 92 1.21 0.32 6.69
N ILE A 93 2.19 -0.58 6.81
CA ILE A 93 2.55 -1.21 8.09
C ILE A 93 3.00 -0.14 9.07
N TRP A 94 3.85 0.79 8.62
CA TRP A 94 4.31 1.88 9.45
C TRP A 94 3.15 2.74 9.97
N GLU A 95 2.20 3.08 9.09
CA GLU A 95 1.00 3.84 9.48
C GLU A 95 0.08 3.05 10.42
N THR A 96 -0.03 1.73 10.22
CA THR A 96 -0.78 0.84 11.12
C THR A 96 -0.15 0.88 12.52
N LEU A 97 1.18 0.79 12.61
CA LEU A 97 1.90 0.85 13.88
C LEU A 97 1.78 2.23 14.55
N ASN A 98 1.86 3.33 13.79
CA ASN A 98 1.65 4.67 14.32
C ASN A 98 0.25 4.82 14.92
N ASN A 99 -0.78 4.38 14.20
CA ASN A 99 -2.15 4.42 14.70
C ASN A 99 -2.35 3.49 15.90
N PHE A 100 -1.58 2.40 16.01
CA PHE A 100 -1.74 1.44 17.11
C PHE A 100 -1.16 1.99 18.41
N VAL A 101 -0.05 2.71 18.32
CA VAL A 101 0.68 3.23 19.47
C VAL A 101 0.17 4.60 19.90
N TYR A 102 -0.16 5.48 18.94
CA TYR A 102 -0.49 6.90 19.21
C TYR A 102 -1.87 7.33 18.74
N GLY A 103 -2.54 6.51 17.94
CA GLY A 103 -3.84 6.86 17.40
C GLY A 103 -4.90 6.92 18.51
N SER A 104 -5.51 8.09 18.69
CA SER A 104 -6.82 8.23 19.35
C SER A 104 -7.97 7.77 18.46
N GLN A 105 -7.67 7.38 17.21
CA GLN A 105 -8.65 7.07 16.18
C GLN A 105 -9.32 5.71 16.39
N SER A 106 -10.54 5.59 15.86
CA SER A 106 -11.34 4.36 15.91
C SER A 106 -10.58 3.14 15.41
N HIS A 107 -10.77 2.00 16.08
CA HIS A 107 -10.20 0.69 15.69
C HIS A 107 -10.40 0.34 14.21
N PHE A 108 -11.40 0.94 13.55
CA PHE A 108 -11.67 0.80 12.13
C PHE A 108 -10.47 1.23 11.25
N CYS A 109 -9.82 2.36 11.55
CA CYS A 109 -8.67 2.83 10.77
C CYS A 109 -7.52 1.82 10.83
N LEU A 110 -7.26 1.26 12.02
CA LEU A 110 -6.25 0.22 12.22
C LEU A 110 -6.51 -1.02 11.37
N PHE A 111 -7.76 -1.50 11.36
CA PHE A 111 -8.14 -2.64 10.53
C PHE A 111 -7.98 -2.34 9.04
N ALA A 112 -8.41 -1.16 8.59
CA ALA A 112 -8.29 -0.77 7.19
C ALA A 112 -6.82 -0.77 6.74
N TRP A 113 -5.94 -0.08 7.47
CA TRP A 113 -4.51 -0.06 7.15
C TRP A 113 -3.91 -1.48 7.20
N GLY A 114 -4.21 -2.28 8.22
CA GLY A 114 -3.74 -3.67 8.30
C GLY A 114 -4.15 -4.53 7.10
N ILE A 115 -5.40 -4.43 6.64
CA ILE A 115 -5.89 -5.16 5.47
C ILE A 115 -5.11 -4.76 4.20
N PHE A 116 -4.90 -3.46 3.99
CA PHE A 116 -4.15 -3.00 2.81
C PHE A 116 -2.65 -3.32 2.88
N ALA A 117 -2.04 -3.36 4.07
CA ALA A 117 -0.70 -3.92 4.23
C ALA A 117 -0.64 -5.39 3.78
N LEU A 118 -1.60 -6.20 4.22
CA LEU A 118 -1.68 -7.63 3.88
C LEU A 118 -1.89 -7.84 2.38
N ILE A 119 -2.71 -7.02 1.72
CA ILE A 119 -2.89 -7.07 0.25
C ILE A 119 -1.55 -6.93 -0.48
N ASN A 120 -0.74 -5.93 -0.09
CA ASN A 120 0.55 -5.68 -0.72
C ASN A 120 1.60 -6.75 -0.36
N LEU A 121 1.64 -7.20 0.90
CA LEU A 121 2.53 -8.29 1.31
C LEU A 121 2.18 -9.60 0.59
N TYR A 122 0.89 -9.86 0.39
CA TYR A 122 0.43 -11.03 -0.33
C TYR A 122 0.79 -10.97 -1.82
N ALA A 123 0.62 -9.80 -2.46
CA ALA A 123 1.08 -9.57 -3.83
C ALA A 123 2.59 -9.80 -3.94
N LEU A 124 3.37 -9.22 -3.01
CA LEU A 124 4.82 -9.42 -2.94
C LEU A 124 5.18 -10.89 -2.78
N ALA A 125 4.54 -11.61 -1.86
CA ALA A 125 4.78 -13.03 -1.63
C ALA A 125 4.47 -13.89 -2.86
N ARG A 126 3.39 -13.59 -3.60
CA ARG A 126 3.05 -14.28 -4.86
C ARG A 126 4.10 -14.06 -5.94
N ILE A 127 4.59 -12.83 -6.08
CA ILE A 127 5.62 -12.53 -7.08
C ILE A 127 6.94 -13.23 -6.72
N LEU A 128 7.36 -13.14 -5.46
CA LEU A 128 8.59 -13.79 -4.97
C LEU A 128 8.53 -15.32 -5.05
N SER A 129 7.35 -15.91 -4.81
CA SER A 129 7.11 -17.35 -4.98
C SER A 129 7.05 -17.80 -6.44
N GLY A 130 7.17 -16.86 -7.40
CA GLY A 130 7.17 -17.14 -8.83
C GLY A 130 5.80 -17.46 -9.43
N VAL A 131 4.71 -17.31 -8.66
CA VAL A 131 3.34 -17.60 -9.13
C VAL A 131 2.97 -16.69 -10.32
N GLU A 132 3.38 -15.43 -10.25
CA GLU A 132 3.14 -14.43 -11.30
C GLU A 132 3.98 -14.71 -12.56
N ARG A 133 5.25 -15.11 -12.41
CA ARG A 133 6.08 -15.54 -13.55
C ARG A 133 5.45 -16.73 -14.27
N VAL A 134 5.01 -17.74 -13.53
CA VAL A 134 4.36 -18.93 -14.11
C VAL A 134 3.05 -18.55 -14.82
N TYR A 135 2.36 -17.49 -14.41
CA TYR A 135 1.17 -16.99 -15.12
C TYR A 135 1.54 -16.32 -16.45
N GLU A 136 2.53 -15.42 -16.49
CA GLU A 136 3.02 -14.78 -17.72
C GLU A 136 3.43 -15.80 -18.79
N TYR A 137 4.14 -16.87 -18.41
CA TYR A 137 4.58 -17.91 -19.36
C TYR A 137 3.47 -18.86 -19.83
N ASN A 138 2.27 -18.83 -19.23
CA ASN A 138 1.16 -19.75 -19.53
C ASN A 138 -0.03 -19.08 -20.26
N LEU A 139 0.01 -17.76 -20.43
CA LEU A 139 -0.83 -16.99 -21.36
C LEU A 139 -0.38 -17.25 -22.80
#